data_AF-Q9NFG9-F1
#
_entry.id   AF-Q9NFG9-F1
#
_cell.length_a   1.000
_cell.length_b   1.000
_cell.length_c   1.000
_cell.angle_alpha   90.00
_cell.angle_beta   90.00
_cell.angle_gamma   90.00
#
_symmetry.space_group_name_H-M   'P 1'
#
loop_
_entity.id
_entity.type
_entity.pdbx_description
1 polymer ?
#
loop_
_entity_poly.entity_id
_entity_poly.type
_entity_poly.pdbx_seq_one_letter_code
_entity_poly.pdbx_strand_id
1 'polypeptide(L)'
;TDAANLLKPVLSKGEIKLIGATTIAEYRKFIESCSAFERRFEKILVEPPSVDMTVKILRSLKSKYENFYGINITDKALVAAAKISDRFIKDRYLPDKAIDLLNKACSFFTS
;
A
#
# COMPACT_ATOMS: atom_id res chain seq x y z
N THR A 1 13.08 -21.95 14.85
CA THR A 1 14.37 -21.28 14.56
C THR A 1 14.04 -19.85 14.18
N ASP A 2 14.25 -18.90 15.08
CA ASP A 2 13.75 -17.53 14.87
C ASP A 2 14.74 -16.75 13.99
N ALA A 3 14.35 -16.42 12.76
CA ALA A 3 15.18 -15.65 11.82
C ALA A 3 15.66 -14.32 12.42
N ALA A 4 14.91 -13.77 13.39
CA ALA A 4 15.28 -12.61 14.17
C ALA A 4 16.63 -12.76 14.90
N ASN A 5 16.96 -13.96 15.40
CA ASN A 5 18.24 -14.17 16.11
C ASN A 5 19.44 -14.21 15.16
N LEU A 6 19.23 -14.56 13.88
CA LEU A 6 20.26 -14.48 12.85
C LEU A 6 20.48 -13.04 12.37
N LEU A 7 19.43 -12.21 12.36
CA LEU A 7 19.48 -10.83 11.89
C LEU A 7 20.07 -9.85 12.92
N LYS A 8 19.91 -10.11 14.23
CA LYS A 8 20.45 -9.28 15.32
C LYS A 8 21.94 -8.93 15.17
N PRO A 9 22.87 -9.89 15.00
CA PRO A 9 24.30 -9.57 14.91
C PRO A 9 24.63 -8.77 13.65
N VAL A 10 24.01 -9.10 12.51
CA VAL A 10 24.31 -8.46 11.22
C VAL A 10 23.78 -7.03 11.15
N LEU A 11 22.59 -6.79 11.71
CA LEU A 11 22.01 -5.46 11.85
C LEU A 11 22.79 -4.58 12.84
N SER A 12 23.36 -5.19 13.89
CA SER A 12 24.17 -4.46 14.87
C SER A 12 25.50 -3.99 14.31
N LYS A 13 26.09 -4.75 13.37
CA LYS A 13 27.34 -4.40 12.69
C LYS A 13 27.17 -3.44 11.52
N GLY A 14 25.94 -3.24 11.04
CA GLY A 14 25.65 -2.37 9.90
C GLY A 14 26.12 -2.94 8.55
N GLU A 15 26.40 -4.24 8.47
CA GLU A 15 26.90 -4.92 7.27
C GLU A 15 25.83 -5.09 6.17
N ILE A 16 24.55 -4.93 6.53
CA ILE A 16 23.42 -5.06 5.62
C ILE A 16 22.52 -3.82 5.71
N LYS A 17 22.10 -3.33 4.54
CA LYS A 17 21.00 -2.36 4.40
C LYS A 17 19.74 -3.12 4.04
N LEU A 18 18.66 -2.91 4.80
CA LEU A 18 17.37 -3.52 4.51
C LEU A 18 16.23 -2.50 4.64
N ILE A 19 15.12 -2.77 3.97
CA ILE A 19 13.88 -2.02 4.09
C ILE A 19 12.80 -3.03 4.52
N GLY A 20 12.15 -2.75 5.64
CA GLY A 20 11.03 -3.55 6.14
C GLY A 20 9.70 -2.84 5.88
N ALA A 21 8.67 -3.61 5.55
CA ALA A 21 7.29 -3.13 5.49
C ALA A 21 6.43 -3.95 6.46
N THR A 22 5.72 -3.28 7.36
CA THR A 22 4.90 -3.93 8.38
C THR A 22 3.75 -3.02 8.77
N THR A 23 2.72 -3.58 9.40
CA THR A 23 1.66 -2.77 9.99
C THR A 23 2.11 -2.12 11.30
N ILE A 24 1.45 -1.04 11.72
CA ILE A 24 1.76 -0.37 12.99
C ILE A 24 1.61 -1.34 14.17
N ALA A 25 0.60 -2.22 14.13
CA ALA A 25 0.35 -3.20 15.20
C ALA A 25 1.48 -4.23 15.33
N GLU A 26 1.94 -4.77 14.20
CA GLU A 26 3.06 -5.71 14.16
C GLU A 26 4.39 -5.05 14.55
N TYR A 27 4.64 -3.81 14.08
CA TYR A 27 5.82 -3.05 14.48
C TYR A 27 5.91 -2.89 15.99
N ARG A 28 4.81 -2.49 16.64
CA ARG A 28 4.73 -2.39 18.11
C ARG A 28 4.99 -3.73 18.80
N LYS A 29 4.42 -4.81 18.26
CA LYS A 29 4.50 -6.14 18.87
C LYS A 29 5.88 -6.78 18.74
N PHE A 30 6.55 -6.61 17.60
CA PHE A 30 7.75 -7.39 17.26
C PHE A 30 9.04 -6.58 17.18
N ILE A 31 8.95 -5.28 16.89
CA ILE A 31 10.13 -4.40 16.74
C ILE A 31 10.33 -3.54 17.99
N GLU A 32 9.29 -2.85 18.46
CA GLU A 32 9.38 -2.01 19.68
C GLU A 32 9.58 -2.87 20.94
N SER A 33 9.12 -4.13 20.94
CA SER A 33 9.36 -5.06 22.05
C SER A 33 10.83 -5.50 22.18
N CYS A 34 11.67 -5.21 21.17
CA CYS A 34 13.07 -5.58 21.16
C CYS A 34 13.98 -4.34 21.07
N SER A 35 14.59 -3.96 22.20
CA SER A 35 15.43 -2.76 22.35
C SER A 35 16.61 -2.66 21.37
N ALA A 36 17.12 -3.80 20.86
CA ALA A 36 18.20 -3.83 19.88
C ALA A 36 17.73 -3.41 18.47
N PHE A 37 16.49 -3.75 18.11
CA PHE A 37 15.92 -3.39 16.81
C PHE A 37 15.40 -1.96 16.80
N GLU A 38 14.71 -1.53 17.85
CA GLU A 38 14.17 -0.16 17.97
C GLU A 38 15.24 0.93 17.71
N ARG A 39 16.46 0.72 18.20
CA ARG A 39 17.57 1.68 18.02
C ARG A 39 18.26 1.63 16.65
N ARG A 40 17.94 0.65 15.82
CA ARG A 40 18.58 0.40 14.51
C ARG A 40 17.62 0.56 13.34
N PHE A 41 16.32 0.46 13.58
CA PHE A 41 15.29 0.76 12.60
C PHE A 41 14.87 2.22 12.68
N GLU A 42 14.99 2.94 11.57
CA GLU A 42 14.34 4.23 11.43
C GLU A 42 12.88 4.01 11.01
N LYS A 43 11.95 4.52 11.81
CA LYS A 43 10.52 4.41 11.55
C LYS A 43 10.08 5.49 10.57
N ILE A 44 9.77 5.09 9.34
CA ILE A 44 9.12 5.95 8.35
C ILE A 44 7.63 5.62 8.34
N LEU A 45 6.80 6.56 8.80
CA LEU A 45 5.35 6.39 8.76
C LEU A 45 4.85 6.64 7.34
N VAL A 46 4.11 5.68 6.80
CA VAL A 46 3.46 5.81 5.49
C VAL A 46 1.97 6.00 5.73
N GLU A 47 1.49 7.21 5.49
CA GLU A 47 0.08 7.54 5.60
C GLU A 47 -0.68 7.19 4.32
N PRO A 48 -1.97 6.82 4.41
CA PRO A 48 -2.80 6.64 3.23
C PRO A 48 -2.88 7.96 2.43
N PRO A 49 -2.84 7.91 1.09
CA PRO A 49 -2.97 9.09 0.26
C PRO A 49 -4.35 9.73 0.43
N SER A 50 -4.42 11.04 0.22
CA SER A 50 -5.69 11.74 0.10
C SER A 50 -6.49 11.27 -1.12
N VAL A 51 -7.79 11.58 -1.14
CA VAL A 51 -8.65 11.27 -2.31
C VAL A 51 -8.07 11.89 -3.59
N ASP A 52 -7.64 13.14 -3.54
CA ASP A 52 -7.06 13.83 -4.70
C ASP A 52 -5.76 13.20 -5.18
N MET A 53 -4.90 12.77 -4.25
CA MET A 53 -3.67 12.05 -4.59
C MET A 53 -3.99 10.67 -5.16
N THR A 54 -5.01 9.99 -4.63
CA THR A 54 -5.49 8.71 -5.16
C THR A 54 -5.99 8.86 -6.59
N VAL A 55 -6.71 9.94 -6.93
CA VAL A 55 -7.12 10.21 -8.32
C VAL A 55 -5.91 10.32 -9.24
N LYS A 56 -4.83 10.99 -8.82
CA LYS A 56 -3.58 11.05 -9.60
C LYS A 56 -2.93 9.67 -9.78
N ILE A 57 -2.90 8.85 -8.72
CA ILE A 57 -2.40 7.47 -8.77
C ILE A 57 -3.23 6.64 -9.76
N LEU A 58 -4.56 6.69 -9.68
CA LEU A 58 -5.45 5.99 -10.60
C LEU A 58 -5.25 6.45 -12.05
N ARG A 59 -5.05 7.76 -12.28
CA ARG A 59 -4.76 8.29 -13.60
C ARG A 59 -3.43 7.78 -14.16
N SER A 60 -2.42 7.59 -13.32
CA SER A 60 -1.14 6.98 -13.72
C SER A 60 -1.29 5.51 -14.11
N LEU A 61 -2.24 4.80 -13.49
CA LEU A 61 -2.53 3.39 -13.76
C LEU A 61 -3.48 3.18 -14.94
N LYS A 62 -4.25 4.21 -15.33
CA LYS A 62 -5.27 4.16 -16.40
C LYS A 62 -4.78 3.44 -17.65
N SER A 63 -3.65 3.85 -18.22
CA SER A 63 -3.13 3.26 -19.47
C SER A 63 -2.87 1.75 -19.36
N LYS A 64 -2.40 1.29 -18.20
CA LYS A 64 -2.17 -0.13 -17.93
C LYS A 64 -3.49 -0.91 -17.91
N TYR A 65 -4.52 -0.37 -17.28
CA TYR A 65 -5.84 -1.00 -17.22
C TYR A 65 -6.54 -0.99 -18.57
N GLU A 66 -6.48 0.11 -19.31
CA GLU A 66 -7.08 0.22 -20.65
C GLU A 66 -6.46 -0.78 -21.63
N ASN A 67 -5.13 -0.92 -21.61
CA ASN A 67 -4.44 -1.89 -22.45
C ASN A 67 -4.75 -3.33 -22.06
N PHE A 68 -4.92 -3.61 -20.76
CA PHE A 68 -5.20 -4.96 -20.27
C PHE A 68 -6.64 -5.40 -20.57
N TYR A 69 -7.61 -4.51 -20.38
CA TYR A 69 -9.04 -4.79 -20.56
C TYR A 69 -9.56 -4.45 -21.96
N GLY A 70 -8.82 -3.69 -22.77
CA GLY A 70 -9.28 -3.22 -24.09
C GLY A 70 -10.45 -2.22 -24.01
N ILE A 71 -10.63 -1.55 -22.88
CA ILE A 71 -11.71 -0.57 -22.64
C ILE A 71 -11.15 0.83 -22.44
N ASN A 72 -12.00 1.85 -22.61
CA ASN A 72 -11.65 3.23 -22.32
C ASN A 72 -12.25 3.67 -20.97
N ILE A 73 -11.40 4.10 -20.05
CA ILE A 73 -11.78 4.50 -18.68
C ILE A 73 -11.89 6.02 -18.62
N THR A 74 -13.11 6.54 -18.44
CA THR A 74 -13.29 8.00 -18.34
C THR A 74 -12.67 8.58 -17.08
N ASP A 75 -12.19 9.83 -17.13
CA ASP A 75 -11.63 10.51 -15.95
C ASP A 75 -12.66 10.66 -14.83
N LYS A 76 -13.95 10.84 -15.19
CA LYS A 76 -15.07 10.83 -14.24
C LYS A 76 -15.17 9.51 -13.47
N ALA A 77 -14.91 8.37 -14.11
CA ALA A 77 -14.91 7.07 -13.45
C ALA A 77 -13.78 6.94 -12.41
N LEU A 78 -12.58 7.48 -12.71
CA LEU A 78 -11.46 7.50 -11.75
C LEU A 78 -11.80 8.32 -10.51
N VAL A 79 -12.38 9.51 -10.70
CA VAL A 79 -12.82 10.38 -9.60
C VAL A 79 -13.93 9.72 -8.78
N ALA A 80 -14.89 9.10 -9.45
CA ALA A 80 -15.96 8.36 -8.78
C ALA A 80 -15.41 7.19 -7.97
N ALA A 81 -14.46 6.42 -8.51
CA ALA A 81 -13.86 5.29 -7.83
C ALA A 81 -13.14 5.70 -6.53
N ALA A 82 -12.36 6.79 -6.58
CA ALA A 82 -11.70 7.33 -5.40
C ALA A 82 -12.72 7.82 -4.34
N LYS A 83 -13.74 8.59 -4.74
CA LYS A 83 -14.74 9.15 -3.81
C LYS A 83 -15.66 8.10 -3.19
N ILE A 84 -16.16 7.16 -3.99
CA ILE A 84 -17.09 6.12 -3.53
C ILE A 84 -16.36 5.15 -2.59
N SER A 85 -15.16 4.69 -2.97
CA SER A 85 -14.38 3.81 -2.11
C SER A 85 -14.00 4.49 -0.80
N ASP A 86 -13.65 5.78 -0.82
CA ASP A 86 -13.37 6.51 0.41
C ASP A 86 -14.59 6.71 1.32
N ARG A 87 -15.74 7.04 0.71
CA ARG A 87 -16.98 7.30 1.45
C ARG A 87 -17.59 6.04 2.04
N PHE A 88 -17.65 4.95 1.30
CA PHE A 88 -18.47 3.79 1.65
C PHE A 88 -17.68 2.56 2.11
N ILE A 89 -16.38 2.45 1.80
CA ILE A 89 -15.53 1.33 2.25
C ILE A 89 -14.61 1.85 3.35
N LYS A 90 -14.93 1.54 4.61
CA LYS A 90 -14.26 2.07 5.82
C LYS A 90 -13.27 1.13 6.48
N ASP A 91 -13.33 -0.15 6.16
CA ASP A 91 -12.47 -1.23 6.66
C ASP A 91 -11.14 -1.34 5.90
N ARG A 92 -11.00 -0.61 4.77
CA ARG A 92 -9.80 -0.59 3.93
C ARG A 92 -9.29 0.83 3.71
N TYR A 93 -8.01 0.93 3.37
CA TYR A 93 -7.31 2.18 3.17
C TYR A 93 -7.11 2.49 1.68
N LEU A 94 -7.05 3.79 1.34
CA LEU A 94 -6.56 4.24 0.03
C LEU A 94 -5.06 3.91 -0.10
N PRO A 95 -4.54 3.72 -1.32
CA PRO A 95 -5.24 3.73 -2.62
C PRO A 95 -5.86 2.38 -3.00
N ASP A 96 -5.55 1.31 -2.25
CA ASP A 96 -5.85 -0.09 -2.57
C ASP A 96 -7.35 -0.33 -2.84
N LYS A 97 -8.23 0.16 -1.95
CA LYS A 97 -9.68 0.01 -2.13
C LYS A 97 -10.23 0.68 -3.40
N ALA A 98 -9.62 1.78 -3.84
CA ALA A 98 -10.05 2.49 -5.05
C ALA A 98 -9.61 1.75 -6.31
N ILE A 99 -8.40 1.17 -6.28
CA ILE A 99 -7.86 0.32 -7.35
C ILE A 99 -8.72 -0.94 -7.50
N ASP A 100 -9.05 -1.61 -6.40
CA ASP A 100 -9.89 -2.81 -6.41
C ASP A 100 -11.30 -2.53 -6.96
N LEU A 101 -11.90 -1.40 -6.57
CA LEU A 101 -13.20 -0.98 -7.11
C LEU A 101 -13.13 -0.73 -8.62
N LEU A 102 -12.10 -0.02 -9.10
CA LEU A 102 -11.89 0.23 -10.53
C LEU A 102 -11.69 -1.10 -11.28
N ASN A 103 -10.90 -2.01 -10.72
CA ASN A 103 -10.60 -3.30 -11.33
C ASN A 103 -11.86 -4.17 -11.51
N LYS A 104 -12.72 -4.20 -10.49
CA LYS A 104 -14.03 -4.89 -10.54
C LYS A 104 -14.94 -4.28 -11.59
N ALA A 105 -14.99 -2.95 -11.68
CA ALA A 105 -15.77 -2.27 -12.70
C ALA A 105 -15.24 -2.57 -14.12
N CYS A 106 -13.92 -2.58 -14.33
CA CYS A 106 -13.33 -2.92 -15.63
C CYS A 106 -13.66 -4.35 -16.05
N SER A 107 -13.48 -5.30 -15.14
CA SER A 107 -13.81 -6.72 -15.38
C SER A 107 -15.29 -6.92 -15.74
N PHE A 108 -16.20 -6.14 -15.15
CA PHE A 108 -17.64 -6.22 -15.45
C PHE A 108 -17.98 -5.83 -16.89
N PHE A 109 -17.22 -4.91 -17.52
CA PHE A 109 -17.47 -4.51 -18.91
C PHE A 109 -16.83 -5.43 -19.94
N THR A 110 -15.88 -6.27 -19.53
CA THR A 110 -15.18 -7.22 -20.42
C THR A 110 -15.67 -8.66 -20.30
N SER A 111 -16.52 -8.96 -19.32
CA SER A 111 -17.13 -10.28 -19.11
C SER A 111 -18.46 -10.37 -19.86
#